data_AF-A0A511JD20-F1
#
_entry.id   AF-A0A511JD20-F1
#
_cell.length_a   1.000
_cell.length_b   1.000
_cell.length_c   1.000
_cell.angle_alpha   90.00
_cell.angle_beta   90.00
_cell.angle_gamma   90.00
#
_symmetry.space_group_name_H-M   'P 1'
#
loop_
_entity.id
_entity.type
_entity.pdbx_description
1 polymer ?
#
loop_
_entity_poly.entity_id
_entity_poly.type
_entity_poly.pdbx_seq_one_letter_code
_entity_poly.pdbx_strand_id
1 'polypeptide(L)'
;MFDINGAELVVILLVAAVVIGPHRLPGYAEQLADLVRRGRAWLSETRTRIDAESGDLGVDWEALDPRRYDPRRIVREALLEPDQPVATATAAAGAWPGSRGRTTGSATVESPAPFDDEAT
;
A
#
# COMPACT_ATOMS: atom_id res chain seq x y z
N MET A 1 6.22 -22.13 3.10
CA MET A 1 6.68 -23.52 3.23
C MET A 1 5.83 -24.38 2.29
N PHE A 2 6.24 -24.43 1.02
CA PHE A 2 5.68 -25.28 -0.02
C PHE A 2 6.84 -25.59 -0.96
N ASP A 3 7.45 -26.76 -0.79
CA ASP A 3 8.52 -27.25 -1.65
C ASP A 3 7.86 -28.10 -2.74
N ILE A 4 7.36 -27.41 -3.79
CA ILE A 4 6.64 -28.03 -4.90
C ILE A 4 7.58 -28.03 -6.10
N ASN A 5 8.06 -29.20 -6.48
CA ASN A 5 8.89 -29.37 -7.67
C ASN A 5 8.03 -29.28 -8.95
N GLY A 6 8.63 -28.98 -10.10
CA GLY A 6 7.93 -28.90 -11.38
C GLY A 6 7.17 -30.19 -11.76
N ALA A 7 7.69 -31.36 -11.37
CA ALA A 7 6.99 -32.64 -11.55
C ALA A 7 5.71 -32.75 -10.68
N GLU A 8 5.75 -32.26 -9.44
CA GLU A 8 4.60 -32.26 -8.54
C GLU A 8 3.53 -31.27 -9.01
N LEU A 9 3.94 -30.09 -9.51
CA LEU A 9 3.04 -29.12 -10.13
C LEU A 9 2.25 -29.74 -11.30
N VAL A 10 2.90 -30.56 -12.15
CA VAL A 10 2.23 -31.30 -13.23
C VAL A 10 1.21 -32.32 -12.68
N VAL A 11 1.54 -33.04 -11.60
CA VAL A 11 0.60 -33.96 -10.94
C VAL A 11 -0.61 -33.19 -10.37
N ILE A 12 -0.38 -32.04 -9.73
CA ILE A 12 -1.46 -31.17 -9.21
C ILE A 12 -2.36 -30.68 -10.34
N LEU A 13 -1.80 -30.24 -11.48
CA LEU A 13 -2.57 -29.85 -12.66
C LEU A 13 -3.37 -31.01 -13.27
N LEU A 14 -2.81 -32.21 -13.30
CA LEU A 14 -3.52 -33.42 -13.75
C LEU A 14 -4.72 -33.73 -12.83
N VAL A 15 -4.51 -33.71 -11.52
CA VAL A 15 -5.59 -33.92 -10.52
C VAL A 15 -6.65 -32.82 -10.65
N ALA A 16 -6.27 -31.55 -10.76
CA ALA A 16 -7.19 -30.45 -10.97
C ALA A 16 -8.00 -30.62 -12.28
N ALA A 17 -7.37 -31.08 -13.36
CA ALA A 17 -8.05 -31.37 -14.63
C ALA A 17 -9.05 -32.52 -14.54
N VAL A 18 -8.77 -33.55 -13.73
CA VAL A 18 -9.72 -34.64 -13.48
C VAL A 18 -10.88 -34.18 -12.60
N VAL A 19 -10.61 -33.42 -11.53
CA VAL A 19 -11.64 -32.96 -10.56
C VAL A 19 -12.57 -31.90 -11.16
N ILE A 20 -12.03 -30.93 -11.91
CA ILE A 20 -12.80 -29.83 -12.53
C ILE A 20 -13.36 -30.25 -13.91
N GLY A 21 -12.73 -31.24 -14.55
CA GLY A 21 -13.01 -31.69 -15.90
C GLY A 21 -12.17 -30.93 -16.95
N PRO A 22 -11.49 -31.62 -17.89
CA PRO A 22 -10.57 -30.99 -18.84
C PRO A 22 -11.28 -30.04 -19.81
N HIS A 23 -12.57 -30.24 -20.06
CA HIS A 23 -13.39 -29.36 -20.89
C HIS A 23 -13.84 -28.06 -20.20
N ARG A 24 -13.70 -27.95 -18.87
CA ARG A 24 -14.09 -26.76 -18.09
C ARG A 24 -12.89 -25.86 -17.75
N LEU A 25 -11.73 -26.47 -17.52
CA LEU A 25 -10.47 -25.75 -17.28
C LEU A 25 -10.15 -24.62 -18.27
N PRO A 26 -10.19 -24.79 -19.61
CA PRO A 26 -9.82 -23.72 -20.53
C PRO A 26 -10.72 -22.50 -20.39
N GLY A 27 -12.03 -22.67 -20.23
CA GLY A 27 -12.96 -21.57 -20.03
C GLY A 27 -12.73 -20.79 -18.72
N TYR A 28 -12.24 -21.46 -17.65
CA TYR A 28 -11.82 -20.76 -16.43
C TYR A 28 -10.45 -20.08 -16.58
N ALA A 29 -9.52 -20.70 -17.31
CA ALA A 29 -8.21 -20.11 -17.61
C ALA A 29 -8.35 -18.85 -18.47
N GLU A 30 -9.27 -18.83 -19.43
CA GLU A 30 -9.64 -17.65 -20.23
C GLU A 30 -10.19 -16.51 -19.35
N GLN A 31 -11.16 -16.80 -18.47
CA GLN A 31 -11.70 -15.82 -17.52
C GLN A 31 -10.62 -15.21 -16.62
N LEU A 32 -9.71 -16.04 -16.11
CA LEU A 32 -8.56 -15.59 -15.32
C LEU A 32 -7.58 -14.77 -16.16
N ALA A 33 -7.25 -15.21 -17.38
CA ALA A 33 -6.37 -14.49 -18.28
C ALA A 33 -6.93 -13.11 -18.63
N ASP A 34 -8.22 -12.98 -18.91
CA ASP A 34 -8.84 -11.68 -19.18
C ASP A 34 -8.93 -10.80 -17.93
N LEU A 35 -9.08 -11.37 -16.73
CA LEU A 35 -8.95 -10.61 -15.48
C LEU A 35 -7.51 -10.10 -15.29
N VAL A 36 -6.50 -10.93 -15.51
CA VAL A 36 -5.08 -10.56 -15.43
C VAL A 36 -4.71 -9.52 -16.49
N ARG A 37 -5.24 -9.63 -17.71
CA ARG A 37 -5.02 -8.65 -18.79
C ARG A 37 -5.64 -7.29 -18.46
N ARG A 38 -6.88 -7.27 -17.95
CA ARG A 38 -7.55 -6.04 -17.46
C ARG A 38 -6.79 -5.41 -16.28
N GLY A 39 -6.41 -6.22 -15.29
CA GLY A 39 -5.61 -5.77 -14.15
C GLY A 39 -4.25 -5.22 -14.56
N ARG A 40 -3.57 -5.85 -15.53
CA ARG A 40 -2.30 -5.35 -16.07
C ARG A 40 -2.47 -4.04 -16.85
N ALA A 41 -3.52 -3.90 -17.65
CA ALA A 41 -3.83 -2.65 -18.35
C ALA A 41 -4.06 -1.50 -17.35
N TRP A 42 -4.89 -1.73 -16.34
CA TRP A 42 -5.17 -0.76 -15.27
C TRP A 42 -3.92 -0.38 -14.47
N LEU A 43 -3.04 -1.34 -14.14
CA LEU A 43 -1.76 -1.08 -13.49
C LEU A 43 -0.80 -0.28 -14.40
N SER A 44 -0.78 -0.54 -15.71
CA SER A 44 0.04 0.27 -16.63
C SER A 44 -0.49 1.68 -16.83
N GLU A 45 -1.80 1.88 -16.88
CA GLU A 45 -2.43 3.20 -16.98
C GLU A 45 -2.22 4.01 -15.70
N THR A 46 -2.41 3.39 -14.53
CA THR A 46 -2.14 3.98 -13.22
C THR A 46 -0.66 4.36 -13.09
N ARG A 47 0.26 3.49 -13.53
CA ARG A 47 1.69 3.82 -13.57
C ARG A 47 1.98 5.00 -14.49
N THR A 48 1.47 5.01 -15.73
CA THR A 48 1.66 6.15 -16.66
C THR A 48 1.14 7.45 -16.08
N ARG A 49 0.01 7.41 -15.36
CA ARG A 49 -0.57 8.58 -14.69
C ARG A 49 0.27 9.04 -13.50
N ILE A 50 0.75 8.12 -12.65
CA ILE A 50 1.66 8.46 -11.54
C ILE A 50 3.01 8.96 -12.07
N ASP A 51 3.56 8.38 -13.13
CA ASP A 51 4.82 8.83 -13.74
C ASP A 51 4.64 10.24 -14.37
N ALA A 52 3.47 10.55 -14.93
CA ALA A 52 3.14 11.88 -15.45
C ALA A 52 2.89 12.93 -14.35
N GLU A 53 2.17 12.58 -13.28
CA GLU A 53 1.90 13.46 -12.14
C GLU A 53 3.13 13.60 -11.20
N SER A 54 4.04 12.61 -11.16
CA SER A 54 5.35 12.70 -10.46
C SER A 54 6.39 13.54 -11.22
N GLY A 55 6.10 13.94 -12.47
CA GLY A 55 6.85 14.98 -13.16
C GLY A 55 6.58 16.38 -12.61
N ASP A 56 5.46 16.57 -11.91
CA ASP A 56 5.00 17.84 -11.33
C ASP A 56 5.13 17.82 -9.79
N LEU A 57 4.72 16.72 -9.16
CA LEU A 57 5.06 16.40 -7.78
C LEU A 57 6.51 15.95 -7.71
N GLY A 58 7.44 16.88 -7.44
CA GLY A 58 8.89 16.67 -7.31
C GLY A 58 9.35 15.78 -6.13
N VAL A 59 8.65 14.68 -5.88
CA VAL A 59 9.02 13.59 -4.98
C VAL A 59 9.86 12.62 -5.80
N ASP A 60 11.17 12.82 -5.78
CA ASP A 60 12.13 11.93 -6.44
C ASP A 60 12.10 10.55 -5.76
N TRP A 61 11.38 9.60 -6.36
CA TRP A 61 11.19 8.26 -5.81
C TRP A 61 12.52 7.48 -5.70
N GLU A 62 13.58 7.89 -6.40
CA GLU A 62 14.93 7.33 -6.23
C GLU A 62 15.58 7.77 -4.90
N ALA A 63 15.19 8.95 -4.37
CA ALA A 63 15.61 9.42 -3.05
C ALA A 63 14.84 8.76 -1.88
N LEU A 64 13.74 8.04 -2.17
CA LEU A 64 12.98 7.25 -1.19
C LEU A 64 13.43 5.78 -1.12
N ASP A 65 14.45 5.33 -1.87
CA ASP A 65 15.02 3.99 -1.71
C ASP A 65 15.79 3.88 -0.36
N PRO A 66 15.32 3.07 0.61
CA PRO A 66 15.96 2.95 1.93
C PRO A 66 17.41 2.44 1.88
N ARG A 67 17.85 1.88 0.74
CA ARG A 67 19.22 1.37 0.55
C ARG A 67 20.24 2.46 0.22
N ARG A 68 19.80 3.64 -0.21
CA ARG A 68 20.67 4.78 -0.59
C ARG A 68 20.96 5.73 0.56
N TYR A 69 20.24 5.64 1.68
CA TYR A 69 20.47 6.43 2.89
C TYR A 69 21.69 5.89 3.69
N ASP A 70 22.90 5.95 3.11
CA ASP A 70 24.12 5.55 3.80
C ASP A 70 24.47 6.60 4.87
N PRO A 71 24.34 6.28 6.18
CA PRO A 71 24.53 7.26 7.25
C PRO A 71 25.95 7.85 7.27
N ARG A 72 26.92 7.19 6.63
CA ARG A 72 28.30 7.65 6.56
C ARG A 72 28.46 8.91 5.70
N ARG A 73 27.60 9.14 4.70
CA ARG A 73 27.64 10.38 3.90
C ARG A 73 27.19 11.60 4.72
N ILE A 74 26.08 11.46 5.44
CA ILE A 74 25.50 12.53 6.26
C ILE A 74 26.50 13.00 7.33
N VAL A 75 27.16 12.05 8.01
CA VAL A 75 28.21 12.36 9.00
C VAL A 75 29.44 12.98 8.34
N ARG A 76 29.81 12.54 7.13
CA ARG A 76 30.96 13.09 6.41
C ARG A 76 30.72 14.52 5.94
N GLU A 77 29.51 14.85 5.50
CA GLU A 77 29.11 16.21 5.14
C GLU A 77 29.10 17.13 6.36
N ALA A 78 28.52 16.68 7.48
CA ALA A 78 28.54 17.42 8.75
C ALA A 78 29.94 17.64 9.35
N LEU A 79 30.97 16.90 8.91
CA LEU A 79 32.37 17.05 9.33
C LEU A 79 33.25 17.79 8.29
N LEU A 80 32.77 17.95 7.05
CA LEU A 80 33.51 18.64 5.98
C LEU A 80 33.09 20.10 5.82
N GLU A 81 31.93 20.50 6.33
CA GLU A 81 31.37 21.85 6.21
C GLU A 81 31.42 22.61 7.55
N PRO A 82 32.55 23.22 7.94
CA PRO A 82 32.58 24.21 8.99
C PRO A 82 31.98 25.55 8.50
N ASP A 83 31.19 26.21 9.35
CA ASP A 83 30.57 27.54 9.15
C ASP A 83 29.43 27.67 8.11
N GLN A 84 28.33 26.94 8.33
CA GLN A 84 26.98 27.44 8.02
C GLN A 84 26.12 27.41 9.31
N PRO A 85 25.61 28.56 9.80
CA PRO A 85 24.78 28.58 11.00
C PRO A 85 23.43 27.93 10.70
N VAL A 86 23.15 26.80 11.34
CA VAL A 86 21.85 26.12 11.26
C VAL A 86 20.73 27.05 11.70
N ALA A 87 19.92 27.49 10.75
CA ALA A 87 18.72 28.27 11.03
C ALA A 87 17.82 27.47 11.98
N THR A 88 17.49 28.07 13.12
CA THR A 88 16.72 27.45 14.20
C THR A 88 15.28 27.16 13.78
N ALA A 89 15.07 25.98 13.18
CA ALA A 89 13.75 25.39 13.01
C ALA A 89 13.22 24.94 14.38
N THR A 90 12.62 25.88 15.11
CA THR A 90 11.90 25.62 16.37
C THR A 90 10.67 24.75 16.10
N ALA A 91 10.85 23.43 16.12
CA ALA A 91 9.78 22.46 16.28
C ALA A 91 9.81 21.97 17.73
N ALA A 92 8.86 22.44 18.54
CA ALA A 92 8.85 22.26 19.98
C ALA A 92 8.74 20.77 20.39
N ALA A 93 9.48 20.40 21.45
CA ALA A 93 9.23 19.15 22.15
C ALA A 93 7.83 19.16 22.78
N GLY A 94 7.00 18.13 22.49
CA GLY A 94 5.57 18.17 22.80
C GLY A 94 4.89 16.80 22.90
N ALA A 95 5.26 16.02 23.93
CA ALA A 95 4.48 14.94 24.56
C ALA A 95 3.97 13.73 23.71
N TRP A 96 4.44 12.53 24.09
CA TRP A 96 3.65 11.30 23.90
C TRP A 96 2.38 11.33 24.78
N PRO A 97 1.17 11.14 24.23
CA PRO A 97 -0.04 10.96 25.02
C PRO A 97 -0.23 9.49 25.43
N GLY A 98 0.58 9.02 26.37
CA GLY A 98 0.31 7.77 27.10
C GLY A 98 -0.73 7.97 28.19
N SER A 99 -1.80 7.16 28.17
CA SER A 99 -2.65 6.79 29.32
C SER A 99 -3.15 7.90 30.27
N ARG A 100 -4.36 8.42 29.99
CA ARG A 100 -5.39 8.92 30.94
C ARG A 100 -6.73 8.87 30.21
N GLY A 101 -7.87 8.48 30.78
CA GLY A 101 -8.20 7.92 32.08
C GLY A 101 -9.65 7.41 32.00
N ARG A 102 -10.04 6.41 32.81
CA ARG A 102 -11.34 5.74 32.69
C ARG A 102 -12.42 6.47 33.52
N THR A 103 -13.68 6.34 33.12
CA THR A 103 -14.94 6.41 33.93
C THR A 103 -15.84 7.67 33.94
N THR A 104 -17.16 7.35 33.96
CA THR A 104 -18.36 8.05 34.48
C THR A 104 -19.09 9.18 33.72
N GLY A 105 -20.39 8.91 33.47
CA GLY A 105 -21.51 9.87 33.41
C GLY A 105 -21.87 10.41 32.03
N SER A 106 -23.11 10.47 31.53
CA SER A 106 -24.44 9.90 31.82
C SER A 106 -25.43 10.66 30.89
N ALA A 107 -26.60 10.09 30.57
CA ALA A 107 -27.61 10.69 29.65
C ALA A 107 -28.04 12.12 30.05
N THR A 108 -28.64 12.98 29.21
CA THR A 108 -29.91 12.87 28.42
C THR A 108 -29.89 14.05 27.41
N VAL A 109 -30.70 14.22 26.35
CA VAL A 109 -32.08 13.80 26.01
C VAL A 109 -32.21 13.51 24.49
N GLU A 110 -33.25 12.79 24.07
CA GLU A 110 -33.67 12.63 22.67
C GLU A 110 -34.13 13.92 21.98
N SER A 111 -33.90 13.99 20.68
CA SER A 111 -34.87 14.53 19.72
C SER A 111 -35.05 13.46 18.64
N PRO A 112 -36.28 13.11 18.22
CA PRO A 112 -36.47 12.06 17.22
C PRO A 112 -35.81 12.48 15.90
N ALA A 113 -35.06 11.55 15.30
CA ALA A 113 -34.45 11.80 13.99
C ALA A 113 -35.54 12.09 12.94
N PRO A 114 -35.35 13.09 12.06
CA PRO A 114 -36.32 13.38 11.01
C PRO A 114 -36.47 12.17 10.07
N PHE A 115 -37.68 12.00 9.54
CA PHE A 115 -38.01 10.93 8.61
C PHE A 115 -37.27 11.12 7.28
N ASP A 116 -36.87 10.03 6.64
CA ASP A 116 -36.18 10.03 5.35
C ASP A 116 -37.16 9.61 4.25
N ASP A 117 -37.47 10.54 3.34
CA ASP A 117 -38.48 10.36 2.29
C ASP A 117 -37.91 9.71 1.00
N GLU A 118 -36.60 9.44 0.92
CA GLU A 118 -35.92 8.89 -0.28
C GLU A 118 -35.94 7.34 -0.35
N ALA A 119 -36.68 6.68 0.54
CA ALA A 119 -36.77 5.21 0.59
C ALA A 119 -38.02 4.67 -0.15
N THR A 120 -37.95 4.52 -1.48
CA THR A 120 -38.92 3.80 -2.32
C THR A 120 -38.25 3.06 -3.48
#